data_AF-A0A966EUA9-F1
#
_entry.id   AF-A0A966EUA9-F1
#
_cell.length_a   1.000
_cell.length_b   1.000
_cell.length_c   1.000
_cell.angle_alpha   90.00
_cell.angle_beta   90.00
_cell.angle_gamma   90.00
#
_symmetry.space_group_name_H-M   'P 1'
#
loop_
_entity.id
_entity.type
_entity.pdbx_description
1 polymer ?
#
loop_
_entity_poly.entity_id
_entity_poly.type
_entity_poly.pdbx_seq_one_letter_code
_entity_poly.pdbx_strand_id
1 'polypeptide(L)'
;MDIVSARLNVSDFCAAQEVYHANGWTDGLPVVPPTRALVEDCLNWAMLTPEHVVGIEPVRERAITAEKLAINAVMAGCLAMHFPLVVTALTAMLHKDFLLHGATASTGGSAVLLIVNGPIRRELEMTTEFNVLGNSDRASATVGRSIRLALMNLLNVRPGEIDRSTLGHPGKFSYCVAEDEENSCWESLASERLGDSNVSAVTAMAAMAPRQVMNEWTTDPREICETFSAEIRSNQLNYSIWPGNYVLIIPPQLRAHFEIAKWTKSDIKECVFERARVLRGEWANVGKGSVVKDRADREYPALSEPDDLMIVAAGGPAGGFAAIIPPWLGSKSRASTAAVGACVDCEVW
;
A
#
# COMPACT_ATOMS: atom_id res chain seq x y z
N MET A 1 -14.75 -7.50 28.12
CA MET A 1 -15.03 -6.25 27.39
C MET A 1 -16.46 -6.28 26.88
N ASP A 2 -17.18 -5.17 26.93
CA ASP A 2 -18.57 -5.12 26.46
C ASP A 2 -18.64 -4.71 24.99
N ILE A 3 -18.44 -5.68 24.09
CA ILE A 3 -18.67 -5.50 22.65
C ILE A 3 -20.14 -5.15 22.39
N VAL A 4 -20.39 -4.03 21.68
CA VAL A 4 -21.73 -3.46 21.42
C VAL A 4 -22.32 -3.83 20.05
N SER A 5 -21.52 -4.39 19.14
CA SER A 5 -22.01 -4.82 17.82
C SER A 5 -23.14 -5.84 17.92
N ALA A 6 -24.10 -5.70 16.99
CA ALA A 6 -25.20 -6.63 16.82
C ALA A 6 -24.67 -8.07 16.63
N ARG A 7 -25.32 -9.01 17.31
CA ARG A 7 -24.98 -10.44 17.23
C ARG A 7 -25.96 -11.14 16.31
N LEU A 8 -25.44 -12.00 15.45
CA LEU A 8 -26.23 -12.84 14.56
C LEU A 8 -26.05 -14.30 14.96
N ASN A 9 -27.15 -15.01 15.15
CA ASN A 9 -27.14 -16.45 15.39
C ASN A 9 -27.35 -17.15 14.06
N VAL A 10 -26.43 -18.05 13.71
CA VAL A 10 -26.46 -18.87 12.50
C VAL A 10 -26.21 -20.33 12.89
N SER A 11 -26.72 -21.28 12.11
CA SER A 11 -26.67 -22.71 12.45
C SER A 11 -25.26 -23.29 12.45
N ASP A 12 -24.43 -22.83 11.53
CA ASP A 12 -23.10 -23.35 11.26
C ASP A 12 -22.25 -22.35 10.45
N PHE A 13 -21.03 -22.75 10.13
CA PHE A 13 -20.09 -21.97 9.34
C PHE A 13 -20.59 -21.64 7.93
N CYS A 14 -21.23 -22.60 7.25
CA CYS A 14 -21.72 -22.40 5.88
C CYS A 14 -22.86 -21.39 5.87
N ALA A 15 -23.80 -21.49 6.81
CA ALA A 15 -24.86 -20.50 7.00
C ALA A 15 -24.29 -19.11 7.30
N ALA A 16 -23.18 -19.02 8.06
CA ALA A 16 -22.48 -17.76 8.29
C ALA A 16 -21.97 -17.16 6.97
N GLN A 17 -21.36 -17.96 6.08
CA GLN A 17 -20.89 -17.46 4.79
C GLN A 17 -22.03 -16.85 3.97
N GLU A 18 -23.14 -17.58 3.82
CA GLU A 18 -24.28 -17.12 3.02
C GLU A 18 -24.91 -15.85 3.58
N VAL A 19 -25.04 -15.73 4.91
CA VAL A 19 -25.55 -14.50 5.55
C VAL A 19 -24.63 -13.31 5.23
N TYR A 20 -23.31 -13.47 5.34
CA TYR A 20 -22.38 -12.37 5.10
C TYR A 20 -22.32 -11.99 3.61
N HIS A 21 -22.40 -12.97 2.71
CA HIS A 21 -22.52 -12.73 1.27
C HIS A 21 -23.82 -11.99 0.91
N ALA A 22 -24.96 -12.41 1.46
CA ALA A 22 -26.27 -11.79 1.19
C ALA A 22 -26.34 -10.33 1.66
N ASN A 23 -25.61 -9.98 2.72
CA ASN A 23 -25.48 -8.59 3.20
C ASN A 23 -24.33 -7.81 2.51
N GLY A 24 -23.61 -8.46 1.59
CA GLY A 24 -22.43 -7.92 0.89
C GLY A 24 -21.28 -7.56 1.83
N TRP A 25 -21.20 -8.17 3.02
CA TRP A 25 -20.13 -7.91 3.99
C TRP A 25 -18.81 -8.61 3.67
N THR A 26 -18.74 -9.33 2.55
CA THR A 26 -17.54 -10.00 2.05
C THR A 26 -17.04 -9.33 0.78
N ASP A 27 -15.77 -9.52 0.49
CA ASP A 27 -15.09 -9.13 -0.75
C ASP A 27 -15.28 -10.17 -1.88
N GLY A 28 -16.24 -11.09 -1.73
CA GLY A 28 -16.47 -12.22 -2.62
C GLY A 28 -15.73 -13.50 -2.21
N LEU A 29 -14.84 -13.43 -1.22
CA LEU A 29 -14.17 -14.60 -0.65
C LEU A 29 -14.81 -15.02 0.69
N PRO A 30 -14.64 -16.29 1.12
CA PRO A 30 -15.06 -16.73 2.45
C PRO A 30 -14.41 -15.91 3.57
N VAL A 31 -15.13 -15.73 4.67
CA VAL A 31 -14.66 -15.03 5.87
C VAL A 31 -14.49 -15.97 7.04
N VAL A 32 -13.63 -15.62 7.99
CA VAL A 32 -13.68 -16.23 9.33
C VAL A 32 -14.81 -15.55 10.11
N PRO A 33 -15.83 -16.29 10.61
CA PRO A 33 -16.91 -15.68 11.37
C PRO A 33 -16.35 -14.91 12.59
N PRO A 34 -16.61 -13.60 12.71
CA PRO A 34 -16.06 -12.76 13.76
C PRO A 34 -16.79 -13.00 15.08
N THR A 35 -16.49 -14.13 15.71
CA THR A 35 -17.06 -14.47 17.01
C THR A 35 -16.58 -13.48 18.07
N ARG A 36 -17.38 -13.32 19.14
CA ARG A 36 -17.04 -12.43 20.27
C ARG A 36 -15.62 -12.70 20.79
N ALA A 37 -15.26 -13.96 21.01
CA ALA A 37 -13.95 -14.32 21.54
C ALA A 37 -12.80 -13.84 20.63
N LEU A 38 -12.89 -14.08 19.32
CA LEU A 38 -11.85 -13.67 18.37
C LEU A 38 -11.70 -12.13 18.28
N VAL A 39 -12.82 -11.40 18.40
CA VAL A 39 -12.79 -9.93 18.42
C VAL A 39 -12.21 -9.42 19.73
N GLU A 40 -12.59 -10.01 20.88
CA GLU A 40 -12.02 -9.69 22.19
C GLU A 40 -10.51 -9.96 22.23
N ASP A 41 -10.04 -11.06 21.65
CA ASP A 41 -8.61 -11.39 21.56
C ASP A 41 -7.82 -10.32 20.78
N CYS A 42 -8.35 -9.85 19.64
CA CYS A 42 -7.73 -8.76 18.87
C CYS A 42 -7.63 -7.47 19.71
N LEU A 43 -8.74 -7.07 20.35
CA LEU A 43 -8.79 -5.86 21.17
C LEU A 43 -7.83 -5.94 22.37
N ASN A 44 -7.82 -7.08 23.06
CA ASN A 44 -6.89 -7.35 24.17
C ASN A 44 -5.44 -7.26 23.70
N TRP A 45 -5.11 -7.86 22.55
CA TRP A 45 -3.74 -7.84 22.02
C TRP A 45 -3.26 -6.41 21.71
N ALA A 46 -4.13 -5.59 21.14
CA ALA A 46 -3.83 -4.18 20.85
C ALA A 46 -3.98 -3.25 22.07
N MET A 47 -4.43 -3.77 23.22
CA MET A 47 -4.73 -2.97 24.41
C MET A 47 -5.75 -1.85 24.15
N LEU A 48 -6.73 -2.09 23.27
CA LEU A 48 -7.75 -1.12 22.89
C LEU A 48 -9.11 -1.49 23.48
N THR A 49 -9.86 -0.49 23.95
CA THR A 49 -11.27 -0.68 24.31
C THR A 49 -12.13 -0.75 23.05
N PRO A 50 -13.31 -1.39 23.10
CA PRO A 50 -14.18 -1.53 21.92
C PRO A 50 -14.59 -0.17 21.31
N GLU A 51 -14.81 0.84 22.15
CA GLU A 51 -15.27 2.19 21.76
C GLU A 51 -14.14 3.13 21.32
N HIS A 52 -12.87 2.72 21.47
CA HIS A 52 -11.74 3.55 21.07
C HIS A 52 -11.86 3.91 19.59
N VAL A 53 -11.82 5.22 19.29
CA VAL A 53 -11.93 5.74 17.93
C VAL A 53 -10.54 5.75 17.31
N VAL A 54 -10.29 4.80 16.40
CA VAL A 54 -9.02 4.73 15.64
C VAL A 54 -8.86 5.95 14.73
N GLY A 55 -9.98 6.50 14.26
CA GLY A 55 -10.02 7.80 13.59
C GLY A 55 -11.33 8.04 12.85
N ILE A 56 -11.41 9.14 12.11
CA ILE A 56 -12.63 9.61 11.45
C ILE A 56 -12.33 9.83 9.96
N GLU A 57 -13.13 9.22 9.08
CA GLU A 57 -13.03 9.50 7.64
C GLU A 57 -13.44 10.96 7.38
N PRO A 58 -12.56 11.80 6.80
CA PRO A 58 -12.70 13.25 6.85
C PRO A 58 -13.83 13.82 5.98
N VAL A 59 -14.27 13.13 4.93
CA VAL A 59 -15.29 13.68 4.00
C VAL A 59 -16.71 13.37 4.44
N ARG A 60 -16.97 12.18 4.98
CA ARG A 60 -18.29 11.74 5.42
C ARG A 60 -18.45 11.71 6.93
N GLU A 61 -17.41 12.12 7.66
CA GLU A 61 -17.38 12.21 9.12
C GLU A 61 -17.75 10.88 9.81
N ARG A 62 -17.28 9.77 9.24
CA ARG A 62 -17.57 8.43 9.78
C ARG A 62 -16.47 8.01 10.74
N ALA A 63 -16.84 7.90 12.02
CA ALA A 63 -15.96 7.36 13.05
C ALA A 63 -15.73 5.86 12.83
N ILE A 64 -14.47 5.44 12.97
CA ILE A 64 -14.04 4.04 12.89
C ILE A 64 -13.57 3.61 14.28
N THR A 65 -14.32 2.71 14.92
CA THR A 65 -13.97 2.20 16.25
C THR A 65 -13.10 0.94 16.16
N ALA A 66 -12.32 0.70 17.21
CA ALA A 66 -11.45 -0.47 17.33
C ALA A 66 -12.25 -1.78 17.23
N GLU A 67 -13.43 -1.88 17.87
CA GLU A 67 -14.30 -3.06 17.77
C GLU A 67 -14.69 -3.37 16.32
N LYS A 68 -15.11 -2.34 15.58
CA LYS A 68 -15.55 -2.49 14.19
C LYS A 68 -14.38 -2.84 13.27
N LEU A 69 -13.20 -2.29 13.53
CA LEU A 69 -12.01 -2.65 12.80
C LEU A 69 -11.57 -4.10 13.11
N ALA A 70 -11.62 -4.51 14.38
CA ALA A 70 -11.29 -5.87 14.82
C ALA A 70 -12.20 -6.92 14.18
N ILE A 71 -13.51 -6.64 14.07
CA ILE A 71 -14.45 -7.51 13.33
C ILE A 71 -13.97 -7.74 11.89
N ASN A 72 -13.56 -6.69 11.17
CA ASN A 72 -13.08 -6.81 9.79
C ASN A 72 -11.72 -7.52 9.70
N ALA A 73 -10.83 -7.32 10.68
CA ALA A 73 -9.57 -8.04 10.78
C ALA A 73 -9.80 -9.55 10.97
N VAL A 74 -10.67 -9.93 11.91
CA VAL A 74 -11.04 -11.34 12.11
C VAL A 74 -11.64 -11.91 10.83
N MET A 75 -12.60 -11.22 10.21
CA MET A 75 -13.22 -11.66 8.96
C MET A 75 -12.20 -11.93 7.85
N ALA A 76 -11.15 -11.10 7.75
CA ALA A 76 -10.07 -11.26 6.79
C ALA A 76 -9.18 -12.49 7.07
N GLY A 77 -9.22 -13.03 8.29
CA GLY A 77 -8.40 -14.16 8.75
C GLY A 77 -7.20 -13.74 9.61
N CYS A 78 -7.14 -12.48 10.07
CA CYS A 78 -6.08 -12.02 10.96
C CYS A 78 -6.05 -12.83 12.26
N LEU A 79 -4.84 -13.06 12.76
CA LEU A 79 -4.64 -13.42 14.16
C LEU A 79 -4.69 -12.15 15.02
N ALA A 80 -4.96 -12.29 16.33
CA ALA A 80 -4.97 -11.17 17.25
C ALA A 80 -3.68 -10.33 17.17
N MET A 81 -2.53 -11.01 17.01
CA MET A 81 -1.23 -10.35 16.86
C MET A 81 -1.06 -9.49 15.61
N HIS A 82 -1.86 -9.70 14.56
CA HIS A 82 -1.85 -8.85 13.36
C HIS A 82 -2.60 -7.53 13.59
N PHE A 83 -3.51 -7.48 14.57
CA PHE A 83 -4.45 -6.38 14.71
C PHE A 83 -3.80 -5.00 14.96
N PRO A 84 -2.73 -4.85 15.77
CA PRO A 84 -2.03 -3.57 15.90
C PRO A 84 -1.53 -3.01 14.56
N LEU A 85 -1.11 -3.89 13.64
CA LEU A 85 -0.66 -3.49 12.31
C LEU A 85 -1.84 -3.00 11.44
N VAL A 86 -3.01 -3.63 11.57
CA VAL A 86 -4.25 -3.20 10.90
C VAL A 86 -4.70 -1.81 11.39
N VAL A 87 -4.64 -1.58 12.70
CA VAL A 87 -4.92 -0.26 13.30
C VAL A 87 -3.98 0.78 12.70
N THR A 88 -2.67 0.50 12.72
CA THR A 88 -1.64 1.42 12.19
C THR A 88 -1.81 1.70 10.70
N ALA A 89 -2.13 0.68 9.89
CA ALA A 89 -2.39 0.83 8.47
C ALA A 89 -3.59 1.75 8.20
N LEU A 90 -4.68 1.59 8.96
CA LEU A 90 -5.83 2.49 8.86
C LEU A 90 -5.47 3.92 9.28
N THR A 91 -4.71 4.09 10.37
CA THR A 91 -4.24 5.41 10.81
C THR A 91 -3.40 6.09 9.72
N ALA A 92 -2.48 5.38 9.07
CA ALA A 92 -1.70 5.92 7.95
C ALA A 92 -2.61 6.40 6.80
N MET A 93 -3.67 5.67 6.48
CA MET A 93 -4.65 6.04 5.45
C MET A 93 -5.52 7.24 5.82
N LEU A 94 -5.73 7.50 7.12
CA LEU A 94 -6.53 8.62 7.60
C LEU A 94 -5.76 9.95 7.62
N HIS A 95 -4.43 9.91 7.48
CA HIS A 95 -3.64 11.12 7.30
C HIS A 95 -4.11 11.91 6.07
N LYS A 96 -4.23 13.23 6.20
CA LYS A 96 -4.80 14.10 5.16
C LYS A 96 -4.14 13.94 3.79
N ASP A 97 -2.82 13.73 3.77
CA ASP A 97 -2.05 13.60 2.54
C ASP A 97 -2.36 12.31 1.76
N PHE A 98 -2.85 11.25 2.42
CA PHE A 98 -3.25 10.02 1.73
C PHE A 98 -4.49 10.23 0.85
N LEU A 99 -5.38 11.16 1.24
CA LEU A 99 -6.63 11.47 0.53
C LEU A 99 -7.57 10.26 0.39
N LEU A 100 -7.94 9.65 1.52
CA LEU A 100 -8.72 8.41 1.59
C LEU A 100 -10.00 8.41 0.74
N HIS A 101 -10.84 9.44 0.89
CA HIS A 101 -12.09 9.53 0.13
C HIS A 101 -11.83 9.61 -1.37
N GLY A 102 -10.84 10.40 -1.78
CA GLY A 102 -10.48 10.53 -3.17
C GLY A 102 -10.04 9.19 -3.77
N ALA A 103 -9.14 8.48 -3.08
CA ALA A 103 -8.60 7.21 -3.55
C ALA A 103 -9.69 6.14 -3.70
N THR A 104 -10.65 6.12 -2.77
CA THR A 104 -11.72 5.12 -2.73
C THR A 104 -12.91 5.46 -3.64
N ALA A 105 -13.19 6.74 -3.89
CA ALA A 105 -14.27 7.21 -4.76
C ALA A 105 -13.86 7.49 -6.21
N SER A 106 -12.62 7.19 -6.56
CA SER A 106 -12.03 7.44 -7.87
C SER A 106 -12.50 6.46 -8.94
N THR A 107 -12.64 6.95 -10.17
CA THR A 107 -12.79 6.11 -11.37
C THR A 107 -11.50 5.45 -11.83
N GLY A 108 -10.34 5.92 -11.32
CA GLY A 108 -9.00 5.48 -11.70
C GLY A 108 -8.56 4.13 -11.13
N GLY A 109 -9.32 3.53 -10.21
CA GLY A 109 -9.20 2.10 -9.91
C GLY A 109 -8.13 1.66 -8.91
N SER A 110 -7.50 2.55 -8.14
CA SER A 110 -6.36 2.20 -7.28
C SER A 110 -6.67 1.20 -6.16
N ALA A 111 -5.65 0.43 -5.76
CA ALA A 111 -5.65 -0.33 -4.51
C ALA A 111 -4.88 0.43 -3.42
N VAL A 112 -4.99 -0.02 -2.17
CA VAL A 112 -4.17 0.49 -1.06
C VAL A 112 -2.97 -0.43 -0.92
N LEU A 113 -1.80 0.05 -1.31
CA LEU A 113 -0.53 -0.61 -1.03
C LEU A 113 -0.10 -0.30 0.40
N LEU A 114 0.24 -1.34 1.16
CA LEU A 114 0.87 -1.25 2.47
C LEU A 114 2.31 -1.77 2.37
N ILE A 115 3.27 -0.98 2.82
CA ILE A 115 4.67 -1.40 2.97
C ILE A 115 4.98 -1.42 4.46
N VAL A 116 5.37 -2.59 4.96
CA VAL A 116 5.62 -2.84 6.38
C VAL A 116 7.13 -2.90 6.62
N ASN A 117 7.55 -2.30 7.71
CA ASN A 117 8.95 -2.13 8.11
C ASN A 117 9.16 -2.46 9.59
N GLY A 118 10.42 -2.68 9.96
CA GLY A 118 10.89 -2.88 11.32
C GLY A 118 10.62 -4.27 11.91
N PRO A 119 10.90 -4.46 13.21
CA PRO A 119 10.86 -5.77 13.88
C PRO A 119 9.54 -6.54 13.75
N ILE A 120 8.40 -5.83 13.61
CA ILE A 120 7.08 -6.45 13.49
C ILE A 120 6.97 -7.41 12.30
N ARG A 121 7.73 -7.18 11.22
CA ARG A 121 7.75 -8.10 10.07
C ARG A 121 8.14 -9.51 10.49
N ARG A 122 9.15 -9.62 11.36
CA ARG A 122 9.65 -10.91 11.88
C ARG A 122 8.71 -11.50 12.93
N GLU A 123 8.18 -10.66 13.81
CA GLU A 123 7.20 -11.08 14.82
C GLU A 123 5.95 -11.68 14.19
N LEU A 124 5.52 -11.14 13.05
CA LEU A 124 4.35 -11.61 12.29
C LEU A 124 4.68 -12.63 11.19
N GLU A 125 5.94 -13.08 11.11
CA GLU A 125 6.41 -14.05 10.12
C GLU A 125 6.11 -13.64 8.66
N MET A 126 6.24 -12.34 8.36
CA MET A 126 6.02 -11.81 7.01
C MET A 126 7.16 -12.22 6.07
N THR A 127 6.81 -12.71 4.87
CA THR A 127 7.79 -13.11 3.86
C THR A 127 8.25 -11.90 3.05
N THR A 128 9.56 -11.72 2.94
CA THR A 128 10.18 -10.61 2.18
C THR A 128 10.82 -11.05 0.86
N GLU A 129 10.84 -12.36 0.59
CA GLU A 129 11.57 -12.98 -0.52
C GLU A 129 10.66 -13.41 -1.69
N PHE A 130 10.54 -14.72 -1.95
CA PHE A 130 9.80 -15.26 -3.09
C PHE A 130 8.35 -14.78 -3.10
N ASN A 131 7.87 -14.40 -4.29
CA ASN A 131 6.48 -14.02 -4.52
C ASN A 131 6.00 -12.85 -3.63
N VAL A 132 6.90 -11.93 -3.24
CA VAL A 132 6.65 -10.84 -2.27
C VAL A 132 5.45 -9.92 -2.55
N LEU A 133 5.03 -9.79 -3.82
CA LEU A 133 3.85 -9.03 -4.24
C LEU A 133 2.58 -9.87 -4.35
N GLY A 134 2.70 -11.19 -4.21
CA GLY A 134 1.60 -12.13 -4.14
C GLY A 134 1.30 -12.55 -2.70
N ASN A 135 0.33 -13.46 -2.54
CA ASN A 135 0.02 -14.01 -1.22
C ASN A 135 1.08 -15.06 -0.84
N SER A 136 2.12 -14.65 -0.11
CA SER A 136 3.20 -15.55 0.35
C SER A 136 3.07 -15.98 1.82
N ASP A 137 2.52 -15.11 2.68
CA ASP A 137 2.32 -15.40 4.10
C ASP A 137 0.93 -14.93 4.59
N ARG A 138 0.53 -15.40 5.77
CA ARG A 138 -0.78 -15.10 6.35
C ARG A 138 -0.89 -13.63 6.79
N ALA A 139 0.15 -13.05 7.39
CA ALA A 139 0.10 -11.70 7.92
C ALA A 139 -0.12 -10.69 6.78
N SER A 140 0.71 -10.70 5.75
CA SER A 140 0.60 -9.85 4.56
C SER A 140 -0.77 -9.99 3.89
N ALA A 141 -1.21 -11.23 3.64
CA ALA A 141 -2.49 -11.48 2.96
C ALA A 141 -3.70 -11.00 3.78
N THR A 142 -3.72 -11.27 5.09
CA THR A 142 -4.87 -10.95 5.95
C THR A 142 -4.89 -9.48 6.36
N VAL A 143 -3.74 -8.84 6.56
CA VAL A 143 -3.66 -7.39 6.84
C VAL A 143 -4.14 -6.59 5.64
N GLY A 144 -3.65 -6.87 4.43
CA GLY A 144 -4.15 -6.19 3.22
C GLY A 144 -5.66 -6.41 3.01
N ARG A 145 -6.14 -7.63 3.22
CA ARG A 145 -7.57 -7.95 3.12
C ARG A 145 -8.44 -7.31 4.19
N SER A 146 -7.92 -7.17 5.42
CA SER A 146 -8.65 -6.49 6.50
C SER A 146 -8.96 -5.04 6.16
N ILE A 147 -8.03 -4.34 5.50
CA ILE A 147 -8.26 -2.99 5.01
C ILE A 147 -9.36 -2.97 3.95
N ARG A 148 -9.38 -3.92 3.01
CA ARG A 148 -10.47 -4.00 2.03
C ARG A 148 -11.83 -4.19 2.68
N LEU A 149 -11.94 -5.12 3.62
CA LEU A 149 -13.19 -5.37 4.35
C LEU A 149 -13.59 -4.16 5.19
N ALA A 150 -12.65 -3.50 5.86
CA ALA A 150 -12.91 -2.27 6.62
C ALA A 150 -13.44 -1.15 5.71
N LEU A 151 -12.84 -0.93 4.54
CA LEU A 151 -13.34 0.03 3.55
C LEU A 151 -14.78 -0.32 3.10
N MET A 152 -15.06 -1.60 2.83
CA MET A 152 -16.39 -2.05 2.40
C MET A 152 -17.46 -1.94 3.48
N ASN A 153 -17.14 -2.34 4.71
CA ASN A 153 -18.12 -2.50 5.79
C ASN A 153 -18.26 -1.25 6.67
N LEU A 154 -17.17 -0.51 6.86
CA LEU A 154 -17.16 0.68 7.72
C LEU A 154 -17.36 1.96 6.91
N LEU A 155 -16.90 1.99 5.67
CA LEU A 155 -16.96 3.17 4.81
C LEU A 155 -17.85 2.99 3.57
N ASN A 156 -18.45 1.82 3.38
CA ASN A 156 -19.34 1.54 2.25
C ASN A 156 -18.66 1.63 0.87
N VAL A 157 -17.35 1.36 0.81
CA VAL A 157 -16.52 1.36 -0.40
C VAL A 157 -16.76 0.09 -1.21
N ARG A 158 -17.96 -0.04 -1.76
CA ARG A 158 -18.42 -1.19 -2.54
C ARG A 158 -18.48 -0.85 -4.04
N PRO A 159 -18.18 -1.80 -4.94
CA PRO A 159 -18.26 -1.57 -6.39
C PRO A 159 -19.63 -1.03 -6.81
N GLY A 160 -19.63 0.08 -7.56
CA GLY A 160 -20.86 0.74 -8.03
C GLY A 160 -21.51 1.68 -7.01
N GLU A 161 -21.05 1.67 -5.75
CA GLU A 161 -21.48 2.60 -4.70
C GLU A 161 -20.44 3.70 -4.49
N ILE A 162 -19.66 3.66 -3.40
CA ILE A 162 -18.53 4.59 -3.24
C ILE A 162 -17.36 4.16 -4.12
N ASP A 163 -17.10 2.86 -4.31
CA ASP A 163 -16.04 2.42 -5.24
C ASP A 163 -16.51 2.63 -6.69
N ARG A 164 -16.00 3.71 -7.31
CA ARG A 164 -16.36 4.15 -8.66
C ARG A 164 -15.38 3.71 -9.74
N SER A 165 -14.49 2.79 -9.41
CA SER A 165 -13.46 2.31 -10.33
C SER A 165 -14.08 1.87 -11.65
N THR A 166 -13.66 2.49 -12.76
CA THR A 166 -14.08 2.06 -14.10
C THR A 166 -13.54 0.67 -14.40
N LEU A 167 -12.29 0.43 -14.01
CA LEU A 167 -11.63 -0.87 -14.02
C LEU A 167 -11.09 -1.13 -12.60
N GLY A 168 -11.38 -2.31 -12.06
CA GLY A 168 -10.88 -2.70 -10.75
C GLY A 168 -9.40 -3.07 -10.79
N HIS A 169 -8.72 -2.88 -9.65
CA HIS A 169 -7.36 -3.36 -9.44
C HIS A 169 -7.37 -4.72 -8.72
N PRO A 170 -6.71 -5.77 -9.24
CA PRO A 170 -6.72 -7.10 -8.63
C PRO A 170 -6.26 -7.11 -7.17
N GLY A 171 -5.21 -6.35 -6.82
CA GLY A 171 -4.74 -6.18 -5.44
C GLY A 171 -5.70 -5.44 -4.48
N LYS A 172 -6.93 -5.09 -4.89
CA LYS A 172 -7.92 -4.56 -3.94
C LYS A 172 -8.32 -5.57 -2.87
N PHE A 173 -8.20 -6.87 -3.11
CA PHE A 173 -8.46 -7.86 -2.06
C PHE A 173 -7.30 -7.95 -1.07
N SER A 174 -6.05 -7.74 -1.49
CA SER A 174 -4.87 -7.60 -0.63
C SER A 174 -3.69 -7.02 -1.44
N TYR A 175 -2.99 -6.05 -0.86
CA TYR A 175 -1.78 -5.45 -1.45
C TYR A 175 -0.86 -4.96 -0.32
N CYS A 176 -0.16 -5.90 0.32
CA CYS A 176 0.69 -5.65 1.48
C CYS A 176 2.03 -6.34 1.27
N VAL A 177 3.13 -5.64 1.54
CA VAL A 177 4.49 -6.12 1.36
C VAL A 177 5.34 -5.78 2.58
N ALA A 178 6.28 -6.66 2.94
CA ALA A 178 7.29 -6.41 3.95
C ALA A 178 8.64 -6.13 3.28
N GLU A 179 9.36 -5.11 3.75
CA GLU A 179 10.74 -4.85 3.29
C GLU A 179 11.72 -5.88 3.87
N ASP A 180 12.70 -6.31 3.08
CA ASP A 180 13.86 -7.12 3.46
C ASP A 180 14.96 -6.21 4.01
N GLU A 181 14.95 -5.98 5.32
CA GLU A 181 15.92 -5.12 6.00
C GLU A 181 17.18 -5.89 6.41
N GLU A 182 17.10 -7.23 6.49
CA GLU A 182 18.17 -8.09 6.98
C GLU A 182 19.18 -8.46 5.89
N ASN A 183 18.76 -8.54 4.61
CA ASN A 183 19.64 -8.89 3.49
C ASN A 183 19.88 -7.70 2.53
N SER A 184 19.75 -6.47 3.03
CA SER A 184 20.05 -5.25 2.29
C SER A 184 21.02 -4.36 3.07
N CYS A 185 21.92 -3.67 2.36
CA CYS A 185 22.78 -2.64 2.98
C CYS A 185 22.11 -1.26 3.05
N TRP A 186 20.87 -1.13 2.56
CA TRP A 186 20.13 0.12 2.57
C TRP A 186 19.34 0.28 3.86
N GLU A 187 19.21 1.53 4.31
CA GLU A 187 18.28 1.88 5.39
C GLU A 187 16.85 1.52 4.98
N SER A 188 16.03 1.09 5.94
CA SER A 188 14.62 0.76 5.69
C SER A 188 13.81 2.01 5.33
N LEU A 189 12.69 1.82 4.61
CA LEU A 189 11.78 2.91 4.28
C LEU A 189 11.25 3.62 5.53
N ALA A 190 11.06 2.89 6.65
CA ALA A 190 10.69 3.50 7.92
C ALA A 190 11.79 4.40 8.48
N SER A 191 13.05 3.98 8.42
CA SER A 191 14.19 4.79 8.84
C SER A 191 14.28 6.08 8.01
N GLU A 192 14.12 5.99 6.69
CA GLU A 192 14.12 7.17 5.79
C GLU A 192 12.98 8.15 6.12
N ARG A 193 11.81 7.65 6.53
CA ARG A 193 10.59 8.46 6.69
C ARG A 193 10.30 8.93 8.11
N LEU A 194 10.78 8.21 9.12
CA LEU A 194 10.55 8.49 10.54
C LEU A 194 11.83 8.82 11.31
N GLY A 195 13.01 8.56 10.74
CA GLY A 195 14.29 8.82 11.39
C GLY A 195 14.65 7.87 12.53
N ASP A 196 13.96 6.73 12.65
CA ASP A 196 14.23 5.69 13.64
C ASP A 196 14.32 4.32 12.97
N SER A 197 15.48 3.67 13.08
CA SER A 197 15.75 2.36 12.49
C SER A 197 15.16 1.19 13.26
N ASN A 198 14.70 1.40 14.50
CA ASN A 198 14.16 0.35 15.36
C ASN A 198 12.63 0.37 15.42
N VAL A 199 12.00 1.35 14.79
CA VAL A 199 10.54 1.49 14.80
C VAL A 199 9.91 0.54 13.78
N SER A 200 8.88 -0.17 14.21
CA SER A 200 7.98 -0.84 13.27
C SER A 200 7.03 0.18 12.66
N ALA A 201 6.78 0.13 11.36
CA ALA A 201 5.93 1.12 10.70
C ALA A 201 5.18 0.53 9.51
N VAL A 202 4.15 1.27 9.08
CA VAL A 202 3.43 1.02 7.83
C VAL A 202 3.41 2.28 7.00
N THR A 203 3.80 2.16 5.73
CA THR A 203 3.57 3.17 4.71
C THR A 203 2.37 2.77 3.85
N ALA A 204 1.33 3.59 3.80
CA ALA A 204 0.16 3.41 2.98
C ALA A 204 0.23 4.31 1.74
N MET A 205 -0.08 3.75 0.56
CA MET A 205 -0.11 4.49 -0.70
C MET A 205 -1.31 4.05 -1.56
N ALA A 206 -2.06 5.02 -2.10
CA ALA A 206 -3.02 4.74 -3.17
C ALA A 206 -2.26 4.43 -4.47
N ALA A 207 -2.27 3.17 -4.87
CA ALA A 207 -1.32 2.63 -5.84
C ALA A 207 -2.02 1.95 -7.02
N MET A 208 -1.36 2.03 -8.18
CA MET A 208 -1.69 1.29 -9.39
C MET A 208 -1.03 -0.09 -9.37
N ALA A 209 -1.33 -0.91 -10.39
CA ALA A 209 -0.77 -2.26 -10.48
C ALA A 209 0.77 -2.23 -10.62
N PRO A 210 1.46 -3.21 -10.01
CA PRO A 210 2.89 -3.34 -10.19
C PRO A 210 3.21 -3.63 -11.66
N ARG A 211 4.19 -2.90 -12.19
CA ARG A 211 4.72 -3.08 -13.54
C ARG A 211 6.10 -3.71 -13.40
N GLN A 212 6.18 -5.00 -13.73
CA GLN A 212 7.43 -5.73 -13.66
C GLN A 212 8.32 -5.35 -14.85
N VAL A 213 9.57 -5.03 -14.57
CA VAL A 213 10.61 -4.76 -15.55
C VAL A 213 11.76 -5.75 -15.36
N MET A 214 12.57 -5.92 -16.40
CA MET A 214 13.73 -6.80 -16.37
C MET A 214 14.92 -6.11 -17.03
N ASN A 215 16.09 -6.23 -16.41
CA ASN A 215 17.36 -5.93 -17.02
C ASN A 215 18.44 -6.88 -16.51
N GLU A 216 18.77 -7.88 -17.33
CA GLU A 216 19.87 -8.84 -17.07
C GLU A 216 21.08 -8.60 -17.98
N TRP A 217 21.05 -7.52 -18.77
CA TRP A 217 22.00 -7.30 -19.85
C TRP A 217 23.11 -6.32 -19.50
N THR A 218 23.06 -5.75 -18.30
CA THR A 218 24.07 -4.81 -17.82
C THR A 218 24.28 -4.94 -16.32
N THR A 219 25.47 -4.59 -15.89
CA THR A 219 25.84 -4.46 -14.47
C THR A 219 26.12 -3.00 -14.10
N ASP A 220 25.95 -2.04 -15.03
CA ASP A 220 26.09 -0.61 -14.77
C ASP A 220 24.81 -0.08 -14.08
N PRO A 221 24.91 0.42 -12.83
CA PRO A 221 23.79 1.03 -12.13
C PRO A 221 23.05 2.13 -12.90
N ARG A 222 23.75 2.93 -13.72
CA ARG A 222 23.13 4.01 -14.51
C ARG A 222 22.21 3.44 -15.60
N GLU A 223 22.62 2.35 -16.24
CA GLU A 223 21.82 1.69 -17.28
C GLU A 223 20.62 0.93 -16.66
N ILE A 224 20.79 0.36 -15.47
CA ILE A 224 19.67 -0.23 -14.71
C ILE A 224 18.65 0.87 -14.34
N CYS A 225 19.12 2.02 -13.84
CA CYS A 225 18.26 3.17 -13.54
C CYS A 225 17.53 3.70 -14.78
N GLU A 226 18.15 3.61 -15.97
CA GLU A 226 17.48 3.97 -17.23
C GLU A 226 16.28 3.04 -17.51
N THR A 227 16.40 1.74 -17.20
CA THR A 227 15.27 0.79 -17.30
C THR A 227 14.12 1.19 -16.38
N PHE A 228 14.42 1.54 -15.12
CA PHE A 228 13.40 2.01 -14.17
C PHE A 228 12.74 3.30 -14.64
N SER A 229 13.55 4.24 -15.12
CA SER A 229 13.10 5.54 -15.62
C SER A 229 12.24 5.40 -16.87
N ALA A 230 12.56 4.46 -17.76
CA ALA A 230 11.76 4.19 -18.96
C ALA A 230 10.33 3.76 -18.62
N GLU A 231 10.14 2.89 -17.63
CA GLU A 231 8.79 2.49 -17.20
C GLU A 231 8.06 3.64 -16.51
N ILE A 232 8.76 4.44 -15.69
CA ILE A 232 8.15 5.62 -15.05
C ILE A 232 7.71 6.66 -16.09
N ARG A 233 8.53 6.93 -17.12
CA ARG A 233 8.15 7.79 -18.27
C ARG A 233 6.96 7.21 -19.02
N SER A 234 6.95 5.90 -19.26
CA SER A 234 5.80 5.20 -19.86
C SER A 234 4.52 5.47 -19.05
N ASN A 235 4.56 5.35 -17.72
CA ASN A 235 3.41 5.67 -16.87
C ASN A 235 2.94 7.13 -17.00
N GLN A 236 3.87 8.08 -17.12
CA GLN A 236 3.58 9.49 -17.36
C GLN A 236 3.05 9.79 -18.76
N LEU A 237 3.21 8.88 -19.72
CA LEU A 237 2.60 8.99 -21.05
C LEU A 237 1.22 8.32 -21.09
N ASN A 238 1.08 7.11 -20.53
CA ASN A 238 -0.13 6.30 -20.67
C ASN A 238 -1.19 6.57 -19.60
N TYR A 239 -0.84 6.64 -18.32
CA TYR A 239 -1.80 6.69 -17.20
C TYR A 239 -1.93 8.10 -16.62
N SER A 240 -0.84 8.65 -16.09
CA SER A 240 -0.82 9.96 -15.45
C SER A 240 -0.31 11.03 -16.41
N ILE A 241 -0.59 12.31 -16.16
CA ILE A 241 0.17 13.45 -16.72
C ILE A 241 0.82 14.29 -15.60
N TRP A 242 0.70 13.81 -14.37
CA TRP A 242 1.09 14.49 -13.14
C TRP A 242 2.16 13.69 -12.41
N PRO A 243 3.07 14.38 -11.69
CA PRO A 243 4.04 13.71 -10.85
C PRO A 243 3.40 13.09 -9.59
N GLY A 244 4.14 12.25 -8.87
CA GLY A 244 3.70 11.69 -7.59
C GLY A 244 4.68 10.68 -6.99
N ASN A 245 4.27 10.06 -5.88
CA ASN A 245 5.08 9.02 -5.25
C ASN A 245 5.09 7.73 -6.08
N TYR A 246 6.25 7.16 -6.36
CA TYR A 246 6.40 5.83 -6.94
C TYR A 246 7.01 4.89 -5.92
N VAL A 247 6.66 3.61 -5.98
CA VAL A 247 7.41 2.57 -5.26
C VAL A 247 8.22 1.76 -6.25
N LEU A 248 9.50 1.56 -5.96
CA LEU A 248 10.41 0.72 -6.71
C LEU A 248 10.85 -0.44 -5.81
N ILE A 249 10.36 -1.65 -6.11
CA ILE A 249 10.79 -2.86 -5.42
C ILE A 249 11.99 -3.45 -6.15
N ILE A 250 13.12 -3.61 -5.45
CA ILE A 250 14.38 -4.12 -6.00
C ILE A 250 14.75 -5.45 -5.28
N PRO A 251 14.70 -6.59 -5.99
CA PRO A 251 15.18 -7.89 -5.53
C PRO A 251 16.70 -8.00 -5.47
N PRO A 252 17.24 -8.99 -4.72
CA PRO A 252 18.68 -9.14 -4.45
C PRO A 252 19.62 -9.06 -5.66
N GLN A 253 19.29 -9.67 -6.80
CA GLN A 253 20.20 -9.68 -7.95
C GLN A 253 20.48 -8.28 -8.51
N LEU A 254 19.45 -7.44 -8.70
CA LEU A 254 19.65 -6.05 -9.13
C LEU A 254 20.27 -5.21 -8.01
N ARG A 255 19.87 -5.43 -6.75
CA ARG A 255 20.50 -4.73 -5.61
C ARG A 255 22.01 -4.94 -5.58
N ALA A 256 22.49 -6.16 -5.81
CA ALA A 256 23.91 -6.48 -5.77
C ALA A 256 24.76 -5.62 -6.73
N HIS A 257 24.23 -5.24 -7.90
CA HIS A 257 24.94 -4.34 -8.82
C HIS A 257 25.11 -2.93 -8.23
N PHE A 258 24.09 -2.41 -7.56
CA PHE A 258 24.17 -1.13 -6.84
C PHE A 258 25.12 -1.23 -5.64
N GLU A 259 25.09 -2.33 -4.89
CA GLU A 259 25.96 -2.56 -3.73
C GLU A 259 27.45 -2.62 -4.14
N ILE A 260 27.78 -3.36 -5.20
CA ILE A 260 29.14 -3.45 -5.75
C ILE A 260 29.63 -2.06 -6.20
N ALA A 261 28.76 -1.28 -6.82
CA ALA A 261 29.05 0.08 -7.24
C ALA A 261 29.02 1.11 -6.10
N LYS A 262 28.69 0.68 -4.87
CA LYS A 262 28.54 1.52 -3.66
C LYS A 262 27.47 2.62 -3.80
N TRP A 263 26.41 2.34 -4.53
CA TRP A 263 25.26 3.24 -4.65
C TRP A 263 24.36 3.14 -3.41
N THR A 264 24.00 4.29 -2.89
CA THR A 264 22.98 4.48 -1.86
C THR A 264 21.58 4.55 -2.49
N LYS A 265 20.52 4.46 -1.67
CA LYS A 265 19.15 4.76 -2.13
C LYS A 265 19.06 6.16 -2.74
N SER A 266 19.76 7.15 -2.17
CA SER A 266 19.80 8.52 -2.69
C SER A 266 20.37 8.60 -4.10
N ASP A 267 21.46 7.88 -4.39
CA ASP A 267 22.05 7.84 -5.74
C ASP A 267 21.05 7.29 -6.77
N ILE A 268 20.27 6.26 -6.40
CA ILE A 268 19.24 5.66 -7.26
C ILE A 268 18.08 6.66 -7.45
N LYS A 269 17.58 7.27 -6.37
CA LYS A 269 16.51 8.27 -6.41
C LYS A 269 16.87 9.45 -7.31
N GLU A 270 18.07 10.00 -7.16
CA GLU A 270 18.57 11.09 -8.00
C GLU A 270 18.70 10.66 -9.46
N CYS A 271 19.32 9.51 -9.70
CA CYS A 271 19.51 8.98 -11.06
C CYS A 271 18.19 8.82 -11.80
N VAL A 272 17.15 8.28 -11.14
CA VAL A 272 15.81 8.13 -11.69
C VAL A 272 15.10 9.48 -11.81
N PHE A 273 15.18 10.37 -10.83
CA PHE A 273 14.55 11.71 -10.88
C PHE A 273 15.08 12.58 -12.04
N GLU A 274 16.37 12.47 -12.36
CA GLU A 274 16.97 13.12 -13.52
C GLU A 274 16.42 12.59 -14.85
N ARG A 275 16.19 11.28 -14.95
CA ARG A 275 15.87 10.57 -16.21
C ARG A 275 14.39 10.35 -16.45
N ALA A 276 13.58 10.32 -15.40
CA ALA A 276 12.14 10.04 -15.45
C ALA A 276 11.35 11.29 -15.83
N ARG A 277 11.59 11.79 -17.04
CA ARG A 277 11.03 13.04 -17.57
C ARG A 277 10.52 12.84 -18.99
N VAL A 278 9.45 13.53 -19.34
CA VAL A 278 8.90 13.54 -20.70
C VAL A 278 8.75 14.98 -21.19
N LEU A 279 9.00 15.20 -22.47
CA LEU A 279 8.62 16.42 -23.15
C LEU A 279 7.10 16.45 -23.30
N ARG A 280 6.51 17.64 -23.13
CA ARG A 280 5.06 17.80 -23.26
C ARG A 280 4.57 17.36 -24.64
N GLY A 281 5.36 17.57 -25.69
CA GLY A 281 5.06 17.14 -27.05
C GLY A 281 4.82 15.63 -27.17
N GLU A 282 5.46 14.81 -26.33
CA GLU A 282 5.33 13.35 -26.39
C GLU A 282 3.92 12.85 -26.06
N TRP A 283 3.11 13.63 -25.33
CA TRP A 283 1.70 13.32 -25.14
C TRP A 283 0.90 13.27 -26.46
N ALA A 284 1.31 14.01 -27.49
CA ALA A 284 0.69 13.88 -28.81
C ALA A 284 0.93 12.48 -29.42
N ASN A 285 2.09 11.88 -29.19
CA ASN A 285 2.47 10.56 -29.72
C ASN A 285 1.64 9.42 -29.14
N VAL A 286 0.98 9.66 -27.99
CA VAL A 286 0.09 8.70 -27.32
C VAL A 286 -1.37 9.15 -27.32
N GLY A 287 -1.75 10.01 -28.27
CA GLY A 287 -3.15 10.41 -28.50
C GLY A 287 -3.69 11.48 -27.53
N LYS A 288 -2.83 12.09 -26.70
CA LYS A 288 -3.17 13.16 -25.74
C LYS A 288 -2.78 14.55 -26.27
N GLY A 289 -2.92 14.78 -27.59
CA GLY A 289 -2.52 16.03 -28.25
C GLY A 289 -3.14 17.31 -27.66
N SER A 290 -4.36 17.21 -27.10
CA SER A 290 -5.05 18.33 -26.42
C SER A 290 -4.34 18.81 -25.15
N VAL A 291 -3.49 17.95 -24.54
CA VAL A 291 -2.65 18.33 -23.40
C VAL A 291 -1.51 19.23 -23.86
N VAL A 292 -0.94 19.01 -25.05
CA VAL A 292 0.30 19.64 -25.52
C VAL A 292 0.16 21.17 -25.61
N LYS A 293 -0.90 21.64 -26.28
CA LYS A 293 -1.13 23.07 -26.58
C LYS A 293 0.13 23.71 -27.20
N ASP A 294 0.55 24.86 -26.70
CA ASP A 294 1.66 25.71 -27.18
C ASP A 294 2.99 25.45 -26.44
N ARG A 295 3.10 24.35 -25.68
CA ARG A 295 4.22 24.10 -24.76
C ARG A 295 4.96 22.79 -25.04
N ALA A 296 5.09 22.39 -26.31
CA ALA A 296 5.64 21.09 -26.71
C ALA A 296 7.05 20.82 -26.15
N ASP A 297 7.91 21.84 -26.10
CA ASP A 297 9.31 21.71 -25.68
C ASP A 297 9.50 21.73 -24.17
N ARG A 298 8.43 21.89 -23.38
CA ARG A 298 8.55 21.90 -21.92
C ARG A 298 8.67 20.48 -21.39
N GLU A 299 9.70 20.26 -20.59
CA GLU A 299 9.91 19.00 -19.87
C GLU A 299 9.05 18.93 -18.60
N TYR A 300 8.56 17.73 -18.30
CA TYR A 300 7.78 17.40 -17.11
C TYR A 300 8.39 16.17 -16.42
N PRO A 301 8.79 16.28 -15.15
CA PRO A 301 9.25 15.14 -14.38
C PRO A 301 8.07 14.29 -13.89
N ALA A 302 8.27 12.99 -13.76
CA ALA A 302 7.29 12.05 -13.21
C ALA A 302 7.26 12.06 -11.67
N LEU A 303 8.32 12.57 -11.05
CA LEU A 303 8.53 12.73 -9.62
C LEU A 303 8.65 14.24 -9.35
N SER A 304 8.14 14.75 -8.23
CA SER A 304 8.27 16.18 -7.89
C SER A 304 9.63 16.48 -7.29
N GLU A 305 10.18 15.51 -6.57
CA GLU A 305 11.51 15.51 -5.93
C GLU A 305 12.05 14.07 -5.88
N PRO A 306 13.36 13.85 -5.66
CA PRO A 306 13.94 12.50 -5.60
C PRO A 306 13.26 11.58 -4.57
N ASP A 307 12.87 12.13 -3.42
CA ASP A 307 12.20 11.37 -2.33
C ASP A 307 10.77 10.95 -2.65
N ASP A 308 10.22 11.38 -3.79
CA ASP A 308 8.98 10.78 -4.29
C ASP A 308 9.18 9.31 -4.72
N LEU A 309 10.42 8.87 -4.96
CA LEU A 309 10.71 7.47 -5.27
C LEU A 309 11.03 6.69 -3.99
N MET A 310 10.08 5.89 -3.51
CA MET A 310 10.26 4.99 -2.38
C MET A 310 10.89 3.68 -2.86
N ILE A 311 12.12 3.43 -2.44
CA ILE A 311 12.85 2.20 -2.78
C ILE A 311 12.61 1.17 -1.68
N VAL A 312 12.13 -0.02 -2.06
CA VAL A 312 11.86 -1.13 -1.14
C VAL A 312 12.71 -2.32 -1.55
N ALA A 313 13.59 -2.73 -0.65
CA ALA A 313 14.34 -3.97 -0.80
C ALA A 313 13.38 -5.16 -0.57
N ALA A 314 13.05 -5.95 -1.60
CA ALA A 314 12.25 -7.18 -1.44
C ALA A 314 12.25 -8.02 -2.71
N GLY A 315 11.97 -9.32 -2.59
CA GLY A 315 11.80 -10.24 -3.71
C GLY A 315 12.73 -11.45 -3.67
N GLY A 316 12.45 -12.42 -4.55
CA GLY A 316 13.26 -13.64 -4.65
C GLY A 316 14.69 -13.36 -5.13
N PRO A 317 15.65 -14.24 -4.82
CA PRO A 317 17.09 -13.97 -4.97
C PRO A 317 17.60 -13.91 -6.41
N ALA A 318 16.81 -14.36 -7.39
CA ALA A 318 17.25 -14.54 -8.76
C ALA A 318 16.31 -13.86 -9.77
N GLY A 319 16.90 -13.52 -10.91
CA GLY A 319 16.31 -12.75 -11.99
C GLY A 319 16.65 -11.26 -11.86
N GLY A 320 17.07 -10.64 -12.95
CA GLY A 320 17.28 -9.18 -13.04
C GLY A 320 15.96 -8.40 -13.11
N PHE A 321 14.99 -8.75 -12.27
CA PHE A 321 13.66 -8.14 -12.24
C PHE A 321 13.57 -7.01 -11.23
N ALA A 322 12.68 -6.06 -11.47
CA ALA A 322 12.18 -5.10 -10.47
C ALA A 322 10.68 -4.86 -10.69
N ALA A 323 10.01 -4.21 -9.73
CA ALA A 323 8.64 -3.77 -9.91
C ALA A 323 8.52 -2.26 -9.65
N ILE A 324 7.96 -1.55 -10.63
CA ILE A 324 7.58 -0.14 -10.50
C ILE A 324 6.09 -0.09 -10.19
N ILE A 325 5.71 0.56 -9.10
CA ILE A 325 4.32 0.72 -8.68
C ILE A 325 3.96 2.21 -8.78
N PRO A 326 3.14 2.60 -9.76
CA PRO A 326 2.77 3.99 -9.96
C PRO A 326 1.76 4.52 -8.93
N PRO A 327 1.74 5.85 -8.68
CA PRO A 327 0.72 6.48 -7.85
C PRO A 327 -0.62 6.57 -8.54
N TRP A 328 -1.67 6.57 -7.74
CA TRP A 328 -2.94 7.17 -8.10
C TRP A 328 -2.94 8.67 -7.79
N LEU A 329 -3.27 9.50 -8.80
CA LEU A 329 -3.46 10.96 -8.64
C LEU A 329 -2.37 11.64 -7.79
N GLY A 330 -1.11 11.40 -8.17
CA GLY A 330 0.05 11.74 -7.35
C GLY A 330 0.26 13.22 -6.99
N SER A 331 -0.40 14.15 -7.70
CA SER A 331 -0.37 15.58 -7.37
C SER A 331 -1.28 15.97 -6.20
N LYS A 332 -2.11 15.05 -5.71
CA LYS A 332 -3.03 15.27 -4.59
C LYS A 332 -2.93 14.21 -3.50
N SER A 333 -2.74 12.94 -3.88
CA SER A 333 -2.55 11.84 -2.94
C SER A 333 -1.06 11.54 -2.82
N ARG A 334 -0.57 11.48 -1.59
CA ARG A 334 0.81 11.13 -1.23
C ARG A 334 0.83 9.90 -0.34
N ALA A 335 1.95 9.20 -0.31
CA ALA A 335 2.17 8.12 0.63
C ALA A 335 2.28 8.66 2.07
N SER A 336 1.67 7.96 3.02
CA SER A 336 1.63 8.31 4.44
C SER A 336 2.21 7.19 5.28
N THR A 337 3.00 7.53 6.31
CA THR A 337 3.68 6.54 7.17
C THR A 337 3.28 6.74 8.61
N ALA A 338 2.92 5.64 9.28
CA ALA A 338 2.62 5.62 10.71
C ALA A 338 3.48 4.57 11.42
N ALA A 339 4.00 4.92 12.58
CA ALA A 339 4.69 3.98 13.46
C ALA A 339 3.68 3.07 14.18
N VAL A 340 4.00 1.79 14.29
CA VAL A 340 3.22 0.82 15.05
C VAL A 340 3.43 1.08 16.54
N GLY A 341 2.33 1.11 17.30
CA GLY A 341 2.37 1.40 18.74
C GLY A 341 2.59 2.89 19.05
N ALA A 342 2.62 3.77 18.04
CA ALA A 342 2.46 5.19 18.27
C ALA A 342 1.11 5.46 18.95
N CYS A 343 1.12 6.40 19.88
CA CYS A 343 -0.05 6.87 20.59
C CYS A 343 -1.14 7.30 19.61
N VAL A 344 -2.23 6.53 19.52
CA VAL A 344 -3.37 6.79 18.61
C VAL A 344 -4.11 8.08 19.00
N ASP A 345 -3.98 8.51 20.26
CA ASP A 345 -4.56 9.75 20.80
C ASP A 345 -3.66 10.99 20.61
N CYS A 346 -2.42 10.81 20.15
CA CYS A 346 -1.50 11.91 19.98
C CYS A 346 -1.79 12.58 18.65
N GLU A 347 -2.40 13.77 18.70
CA GLU A 347 -2.83 14.60 17.58
C GLU A 347 -1.99 14.42 16.30
N VAL A 348 -2.43 13.54 15.40
CA VAL A 348 -1.94 13.49 14.02
C VAL A 348 -3.04 14.09 13.14
N TRP A 349 -3.17 15.42 13.13
CA TRP A 349 -4.11 16.17 12.28
C TRP A 349 -3.43 16.84 11.08
#